data_AF-A0A2V7WWE0-F1
#
_entry.id   AF-A0A2V7WWE0-F1
#
_cell.length_a   1.000
_cell.length_b   1.000
_cell.length_c   1.000
_cell.angle_alpha   90.00
_cell.angle_beta   90.00
_cell.angle_gamma   90.00
#
_symmetry.space_group_name_H-M   'P 1'
#
loop_
_entity.id
_entity.type
_entity.pdbx_description
1 polymer ?
#
loop_
_entity_poly.entity_id
_entity_poly.type
_entity_poly.pdbx_seq_one_letter_code
_entity_poly.pdbx_strand_id
1 'polypeptide(L)'
;HGDRVRYVHLKDVRADELARVRTTDIGMSEAWKRGVFCPLGEGVVDFPGVVESLRARDYDGWLIVEQDVVPDERGRLEPEPFASARRSRAYLREKVGL
;
A
#
# COMPACT_ATOMS: atom_id res chain seq x y z
N HIS A 1 -13.04 -3.17 -17.88
CA HIS A 1 -12.14 -1.98 -17.91
C HIS A 1 -10.66 -2.30 -17.72
N GLY A 2 -10.27 -3.53 -17.35
CA GLY A 2 -8.87 -3.88 -17.07
C GLY A 2 -7.90 -3.62 -18.23
N ASP A 3 -8.37 -3.70 -19.47
CA ASP A 3 -7.54 -3.52 -20.68
C ASP A 3 -7.03 -2.07 -20.85
N ARG A 4 -7.51 -1.14 -20.01
CA ARG A 4 -7.02 0.24 -19.91
C ARG A 4 -5.99 0.45 -18.81
N VAL A 5 -5.73 -0.56 -17.97
CA VAL A 5 -4.77 -0.48 -16.85
C VAL A 5 -3.36 -0.68 -17.41
N ARG A 6 -2.49 0.32 -17.21
CA ARG A 6 -1.09 0.31 -17.72
C ARG A 6 -0.05 0.02 -16.65
N TYR A 7 -0.34 0.43 -15.42
CA TYR A 7 0.49 0.20 -14.24
C TYR A 7 -0.43 0.19 -13.00
N VAL A 8 -0.02 -0.51 -11.95
CA VAL A 8 -0.78 -0.64 -10.70
C VAL A 8 0.13 -0.28 -9.55
N HIS A 9 -0.33 0.61 -8.67
CA HIS A 9 0.35 0.90 -7.42
C HIS A 9 -0.23 0.00 -6.32
N LEU A 10 0.64 -0.76 -5.68
CA LEU A 10 0.32 -1.61 -4.54
C LEU A 10 0.54 -0.79 -3.28
N LYS A 11 -0.56 -0.51 -2.59
CA LYS A 11 -0.59 0.37 -1.43
C LYS A 11 -1.56 -0.20 -0.41
N ASP A 12 -1.09 -0.40 0.81
CA ASP A 12 -1.89 -1.00 1.87
C ASP A 12 -2.33 0.04 2.89
N VAL A 13 -3.40 -0.27 3.61
CA VAL A 13 -4.09 0.67 4.50
C VAL A 13 -4.45 0.01 5.82
N ARG A 14 -4.18 0.70 6.93
CA ARG A 14 -4.52 0.22 8.27
C ARG A 14 -6.02 0.33 8.50
N ALA A 15 -6.64 -0.75 8.96
CA ALA A 15 -8.10 -0.86 9.11
C ALA A 15 -8.67 0.18 10.07
N ASP A 16 -8.01 0.33 11.22
CA ASP A 16 -8.40 1.20 12.32
C ASP A 16 -8.25 2.68 11.96
N GLU A 17 -7.12 3.06 11.37
CA GLU A 17 -6.93 4.43 10.89
C GLU A 17 -7.87 4.77 9.73
N LEU A 18 -8.13 3.84 8.80
CA LEU A 18 -9.12 4.03 7.74
C LEU A 18 -10.52 4.27 8.32
N ALA A 19 -10.93 3.51 9.35
CA ALA A 19 -12.20 3.68 10.02
C ALA A 19 -12.31 5.06 10.72
N ARG A 20 -11.22 5.54 11.34
CA ARG A 20 -11.15 6.87 11.93
C ARG A 20 -11.25 7.97 10.87
N VAL A 21 -10.46 7.87 9.79
CA VAL A 21 -10.48 8.83 8.68
C VAL A 21 -11.87 8.93 8.06
N ARG A 22 -12.62 7.82 7.95
CA ARG A 22 -13.99 7.81 7.42
C ARG A 22 -15.04 8.43 8.34
N THR A 23 -14.78 8.48 9.64
CA THR A 23 -15.72 8.98 10.66
C THR A 23 -15.35 10.36 11.20
N THR A 24 -14.23 10.93 10.72
CA THR A 24 -13.75 12.26 11.11
C THR A 24 -13.67 13.17 9.90
N ASP A 25 -13.89 14.47 10.10
CA ASP A 25 -13.78 15.47 9.04
C ASP A 25 -12.34 16.02 8.96
N ILE A 26 -11.39 15.12 8.65
CA ILE A 26 -9.97 15.46 8.52
C ILE A 26 -9.54 15.42 7.05
N GLY A 27 -8.63 16.33 6.70
CA GLY A 27 -8.04 16.37 5.36
C GLY A 27 -7.04 15.24 5.11
N MET A 28 -6.70 15.01 3.84
CA MET A 28 -5.75 13.97 3.42
C MET A 28 -4.38 14.10 4.10
N SER A 29 -3.84 15.31 4.22
CA SER A 29 -2.53 15.52 4.85
C SER A 29 -2.51 15.09 6.32
N GLU A 30 -3.62 15.24 7.03
CA GLU A 30 -3.74 14.78 8.40
C GLU A 30 -3.88 13.26 8.46
N ALA A 31 -4.65 12.65 7.56
CA ALA A 31 -4.72 11.19 7.43
C ALA A 31 -3.34 10.55 7.14
N TRP A 32 -2.51 11.19 6.30
CA TRP A 32 -1.15 10.71 6.03
C TRP A 32 -0.24 10.83 7.26
N LYS A 33 -0.30 11.94 8.00
CA LYS A 33 0.44 12.13 9.25
C LYS A 33 0.07 11.11 10.32
N ARG A 34 -1.18 10.66 10.33
CA ARG A 34 -1.67 9.59 11.22
C ARG A 34 -1.20 8.19 10.80
N GLY A 35 -0.52 8.06 9.67
CA GLY A 35 -0.02 6.78 9.20
C GLY A 35 -1.14 5.85 8.74
N VAL A 36 -2.15 6.39 8.04
CA VAL A 36 -3.24 5.58 7.47
C VAL A 36 -2.73 4.49 6.52
N PHE A 37 -1.61 4.74 5.84
CA PHE A 37 -0.95 3.77 4.98
C PHE A 37 0.15 3.00 5.71
N CYS A 38 0.37 1.75 5.32
CA CYS A 38 1.33 0.85 5.96
C CYS A 38 2.03 -0.07 4.96
N PRO A 39 3.15 -0.70 5.36
CA PRO A 39 3.81 -1.71 4.54
C PRO A 39 2.84 -2.80 4.13
N LEU A 40 3.07 -3.39 2.94
CA LEU A 40 2.16 -4.39 2.40
C LEU A 40 2.05 -5.60 3.32
N GLY A 41 0.82 -6.04 3.60
CA GLY A 41 0.52 -7.16 4.48
C GLY A 41 0.30 -6.78 5.93
N GLU A 42 0.48 -5.51 6.30
CA GLU A 42 0.10 -4.98 7.61
C GLU A 42 -1.29 -4.35 7.61
N GLY A 43 -1.92 -4.21 6.43
CA GLY A 43 -3.23 -3.60 6.27
C GLY A 43 -4.32 -4.60 5.86
N VAL A 44 -5.28 -4.12 5.08
CA VAL A 44 -6.52 -4.85 4.75
C VAL A 44 -6.72 -5.15 3.27
N VAL A 45 -5.79 -4.74 2.40
CA VAL A 45 -5.93 -4.99 0.96
C VAL A 45 -5.62 -6.46 0.64
N ASP A 46 -6.54 -7.13 -0.07
CA ASP A 46 -6.33 -8.49 -0.59
C ASP A 46 -5.44 -8.47 -1.84
N PHE A 47 -4.12 -8.40 -1.64
CA PHE A 47 -3.16 -8.44 -2.74
C PHE A 47 -3.16 -9.76 -3.52
N PRO A 48 -3.30 -10.95 -2.91
CA PRO A 48 -3.50 -12.20 -3.66
C PRO A 48 -4.65 -12.14 -4.66
N GLY A 49 -5.84 -11.69 -4.23
CA GLY A 49 -7.00 -11.57 -5.11
C GLY A 49 -6.79 -10.53 -6.23
N VAL A 50 -6.13 -9.40 -5.93
CA VAL A 50 -5.76 -8.39 -6.93
C VAL A 50 -4.80 -8.98 -7.98
N VAL A 51 -3.74 -9.67 -7.55
CA VAL A 51 -2.75 -10.26 -8.47
C VAL A 51 -3.36 -11.39 -9.29
N GLU A 52 -4.20 -12.25 -8.71
CA GLU A 52 -4.94 -13.28 -9.43
C GLU A 52 -5.83 -12.67 -10.52
N SER A 53 -6.56 -11.60 -10.18
CA SER A 53 -7.41 -10.88 -11.13
C SER A 53 -6.63 -10.25 -12.30
N LEU A 54 -5.40 -9.80 -12.04
CA LEU A 54 -4.51 -9.27 -13.09
C LEU A 54 -3.97 -10.40 -13.97
N ARG A 55 -3.53 -11.53 -13.38
CA ARG A 55 -3.05 -12.71 -14.10
C ARG A 55 -4.12 -13.30 -15.02
N ALA A 56 -5.37 -13.39 -14.56
CA ALA A 56 -6.49 -13.89 -15.35
C ALA A 56 -6.81 -13.04 -16.60
N ARG A 57 -6.17 -11.89 -16.75
CA ARG A 57 -6.33 -10.94 -17.86
C ARG A 57 -5.04 -10.76 -18.66
N ASP A 58 -4.07 -11.65 -18.47
CA ASP A 58 -2.76 -11.61 -19.11
C ASP A 58 -2.05 -10.26 -18.92
N TYR A 59 -2.24 -9.63 -17.75
CA TYR A 59 -1.60 -8.36 -17.44
C TYR A 59 -0.07 -8.53 -17.37
N ASP A 60 0.64 -7.73 -18.15
CA ASP A 60 2.10 -7.74 -18.28
C ASP A 60 2.76 -6.41 -17.88
N GLY A 61 1.97 -5.48 -17.34
CA GLY A 61 2.42 -4.15 -16.93
C GLY A 61 3.10 -4.12 -15.56
N TRP A 62 3.45 -2.91 -15.12
CA TRP A 62 4.18 -2.71 -13.86
C TRP A 62 3.28 -2.85 -12.63
N LEU A 63 3.81 -3.51 -11.59
CA LEU A 63 3.33 -3.44 -10.23
C LEU A 63 4.35 -2.64 -9.40
N ILE A 64 3.92 -1.53 -8.81
CA ILE A 64 4.79 -0.60 -8.10
C ILE A 64 4.40 -0.62 -6.62
N VAL A 65 5.32 -1.03 -5.75
CA VAL A 65 5.12 -0.88 -4.31
C VAL A 65 5.24 0.60 -3.96
N GLU A 66 4.19 1.18 -3.41
CA GLU A 66 4.14 2.59 -3.00
C GLU A 66 3.85 2.69 -1.49
N GLN A 67 4.65 3.49 -0.79
CA GLN A 67 4.44 3.81 0.61
C GLN A 67 4.50 5.32 0.81
N ASP A 68 3.39 5.90 1.25
CA ASP A 68 3.37 7.27 1.74
C ASP A 68 3.74 7.30 3.22
N VAL A 69 4.71 8.15 3.55
CA VAL A 69 5.11 8.46 4.92
C VAL A 69 5.36 9.96 5.01
N VAL A 70 4.74 10.62 5.99
CA VAL A 70 5.04 12.02 6.30
C VAL A 70 6.17 12.05 7.32
N PRO A 71 7.28 12.76 7.06
CA PRO A 71 8.35 12.89 8.03
C PRO A 71 7.89 13.62 9.29
N ASP A 72 8.44 13.22 10.44
CA ASP A 72 8.24 13.95 11.69
C ASP A 72 9.01 15.29 11.71
N GLU A 73 8.89 16.03 12.80
CA GLU A 73 9.55 17.34 12.99
C GLU A 73 11.08 17.28 12.86
N ARG A 74 11.69 16.10 13.01
CA ARG A 74 13.13 15.87 12.88
C ARG A 74 13.51 15.27 11.51
N GLY A 75 12.56 15.19 10.59
CA GLY A 75 12.77 14.64 9.26
C GLY A 75 12.81 13.11 9.20
N ARG A 76 12.43 12.41 10.28
CA ARG A 76 12.47 10.94 10.30
C ARG A 76 11.21 10.38 9.68
N LEU A 77 11.37 9.29 8.93
CA LEU A 77 10.29 8.55 8.30
C LEU A 77 10.05 7.26 9.10
N GLU A 78 8.81 7.07 9.54
CA GLU A 78 8.36 5.83 10.18
C GLU A 78 7.13 5.28 9.40
N PRO A 79 7.22 4.06 8.84
CA PRO A 79 8.38 3.17 8.87
C PRO A 79 9.57 3.69 8.08
N GLU A 80 10.77 3.33 8.55
CA GLU A 80 12.01 3.59 7.83
C GLU A 80 11.92 3.02 6.40
N PRO A 81 12.24 3.80 5.34
CA PRO A 81 11.97 3.41 3.95
C PRO A 81 12.54 2.07 3.53
N PHE A 82 13.80 1.77 3.88
CA PHE A 82 14.44 0.51 3.51
C PHE A 82 13.77 -0.69 4.21
N ALA A 83 13.47 -0.57 5.50
CA ALA A 83 12.74 -1.58 6.25
C ALA A 83 11.34 -1.81 5.67
N SER A 84 10.61 -0.74 5.33
CA SER A 84 9.30 -0.80 4.69
C SER A 84 9.33 -1.53 3.34
N ALA A 85 10.28 -1.16 2.47
CA ALA A 85 10.46 -1.79 1.16
C ALA A 85 10.83 -3.28 1.29
N ARG A 86 11.71 -3.61 2.24
CA ARG A 86 12.11 -5.00 2.50
C ARG A 86 10.94 -5.86 2.99
N ARG A 87 10.13 -5.35 3.91
CA ARG A 87 8.92 -6.04 4.41
C ARG A 87 7.91 -6.27 3.30
N SER A 88 7.59 -5.22 2.54
CA SER A 88 6.62 -5.29 1.43
C SER A 88 7.06 -6.28 0.36
N ARG A 89 8.35 -6.30 0.01
CA ARG A 89 8.89 -7.28 -0.94
C ARG A 89 8.84 -8.72 -0.41
N ALA A 90 9.13 -8.93 0.88
CA ALA A 90 9.05 -10.26 1.48
C ALA A 90 7.60 -10.78 1.46
N TYR A 91 6.63 -9.92 1.81
CA TYR A 91 5.21 -10.24 1.74
C TYR A 91 4.77 -10.66 0.32
N LEU A 92 5.16 -9.89 -0.71
CA LEU A 92 4.80 -10.23 -2.09
C LEU A 92 5.41 -11.57 -2.55
N ARG A 93 6.66 -11.84 -2.17
CA ARG A 93 7.30 -13.14 -2.46
C ARG A 93 6.55 -14.29 -1.85
N GLU A 94 6.16 -14.14 -0.60
CA GLU A 94 5.47 -15.19 0.15
C GLU A 94 4.04 -15.41 -0.35
N LYS A 95 3.27 -14.33 -0.55
CA LYS A 95 1.82 -14.43 -0.79
C LYS A 95 1.44 -14.55 -2.25
N VAL A 96 2.21 -13.98 -3.17
CA VAL A 96 1.85 -13.94 -4.59
C VAL A 96 2.94 -14.44 -5.53
N GLY A 97 4.12 -14.78 -5.01
CA GLY A 97 5.22 -15.36 -5.79
C GLY A 97 5.95 -14.35 -6.68
N LEU A 98 5.99 -13.07 -6.28
CA LEU A 98 6.73 -11.99 -6.94
C LEU A 98 7.98 -11.60 -6.14
#